data_AF-A0A1L0BDJ3-F1
#
_entry.id   AF-A0A1L0BDJ3-F1
#
_cell.length_a   1.000
_cell.length_b   1.000
_cell.length_c   1.000
_cell.angle_alpha   90.00
_cell.angle_beta   90.00
_cell.angle_gamma   90.00
#
_symmetry.space_group_name_H-M   'P 1'
#
loop_
_entity.id
_entity.type
_entity.pdbx_description
1 polymer ?
#
loop_
_entity_poly.entity_id
_entity_poly.type
_entity_poly.pdbx_seq_one_letter_code
_entity_poly.pdbx_strand_id
1 'polypeptide(L)'
;MDTENIHGFVESLDSSIADLKAEIEPVLSTLLEDKISHCELVLDQIKIYNSHLYCVISILYCYIKVLGVNTDEHPIMKELTRIKQVMKSVKEVEESLKNKDEKDLKSQEQAKEFLQRTLGTKVGAAVTENMKSPAISSANFKGTHTKFKDEEWETSEKPYIAASGSKSGNASKSRATKATTKSNSKPSGKVTKPRNGRR
;
A
#
# COMPACT_ATOMS: atom_id res chain seq x y z
N MET A 1 54.10 16.69 -5.37
CA MET A 1 52.91 17.02 -4.58
C MET A 1 53.03 18.49 -4.27
N ASP A 2 52.27 19.33 -4.96
CA ASP A 2 52.34 20.78 -4.79
C ASP A 2 51.75 21.12 -3.42
N THR A 3 52.61 21.58 -2.52
CA THR A 3 52.27 21.83 -1.11
C THR A 3 51.19 22.89 -0.94
N GLU A 4 51.09 23.81 -1.90
CA GLU A 4 50.06 24.86 -1.94
C GLU A 4 48.65 24.27 -2.13
N ASN A 5 48.50 23.24 -2.96
CA ASN A 5 47.21 22.58 -3.20
C ASN A 5 46.72 21.85 -1.94
N ILE A 6 47.64 21.25 -1.18
CA ILE A 6 47.32 20.54 0.07
C ILE A 6 46.83 21.54 1.13
N HIS A 7 47.46 22.71 1.23
CA HIS A 7 47.03 23.76 2.15
C HIS A 7 45.58 24.19 1.87
N GLY A 8 45.25 24.43 0.60
CA GLY A 8 43.88 24.79 0.21
C GLY A 8 42.85 23.72 0.56
N PHE A 9 43.18 22.43 0.40
CA PHE A 9 42.28 21.34 0.81
C PHE A 9 42.08 21.28 2.34
N VAL A 10 43.13 21.56 3.13
CA VAL A 10 43.03 21.58 4.59
C VAL A 10 42.18 22.75 5.07
N GLU A 11 42.38 23.96 4.51
CA GLU A 11 41.56 25.13 4.84
C GLU A 11 40.09 24.92 4.46
N SER A 12 39.84 24.33 3.29
CA SER A 12 38.48 23.99 2.86
C SER A 12 37.82 22.96 3.77
N LEU A 13 38.58 21.96 4.24
CA LEU A 13 38.09 20.96 5.19
C LEU A 13 37.77 21.60 6.55
N ASP A 14 38.64 22.47 7.06
CA ASP A 14 38.44 23.17 8.34
C ASP A 14 37.18 24.05 8.30
N SER A 15 37.00 24.83 7.22
CA SER A 15 35.78 25.61 6.99
C SER A 15 34.53 24.71 6.96
N SER A 16 34.60 23.59 6.25
CA SER A 16 33.46 22.65 6.15
C SER A 16 33.11 22.04 7.50
N ILE A 17 34.10 21.78 8.36
CA ILE A 17 33.89 21.26 9.72
C ILE A 17 33.25 22.34 10.61
N ALA A 18 33.69 23.60 10.49
CA ALA A 18 33.10 24.73 11.22
C ALA A 18 31.62 24.92 10.88
N ASP A 19 31.28 24.88 9.59
CA ASP A 19 29.91 24.98 9.09
C ASP A 19 29.05 23.80 9.59
N LEU A 20 29.57 22.56 9.46
CA LEU A 20 28.90 21.36 9.93
C LEU A 20 28.63 21.41 11.45
N LYS A 21 29.58 21.92 12.22
CA LYS A 21 29.42 22.06 13.68
C LYS A 21 28.28 23.01 14.02
N ALA A 22 28.21 24.16 13.35
CA ALA A 22 27.15 25.14 13.54
C ALA A 22 25.76 24.57 13.20
N GLU A 23 25.64 23.76 12.15
CA GLU A 23 24.38 23.12 11.76
C GLU A 23 23.97 21.94 12.67
N ILE A 24 24.93 21.18 13.18
CA ILE A 24 24.65 20.01 14.03
C ILE A 24 24.30 20.40 15.47
N GLU A 25 24.83 21.51 15.97
CA GLU A 25 24.58 22.00 17.34
C GLU A 25 23.08 22.08 17.71
N PRO A 26 22.18 22.68 16.91
CA PRO A 26 20.74 22.66 17.19
C PRO A 26 20.11 21.26 17.09
N VAL A 27 20.71 20.35 16.32
CA VAL A 27 20.23 18.97 16.22
C VAL A 27 20.56 18.18 17.48
N LEU A 28 21.70 18.45 18.11
CA LEU A 28 22.18 17.80 19.34
C LEU A 28 21.63 18.41 20.62
N SER A 29 21.23 19.69 20.60
CA SER A 29 20.66 20.38 21.78
C SER A 29 19.30 19.83 22.20
N THR A 30 18.66 19.05 21.33
CA THR A 30 17.33 18.47 21.52
C THR A 30 17.44 16.96 21.51
N LEU A 31 16.83 16.29 22.49
CA LEU A 31 16.87 14.83 22.55
C LEU A 31 16.10 14.24 21.37
N LEU A 32 16.63 13.14 20.83
CA LEU A 32 15.98 12.42 19.73
C LEU A 32 14.59 11.91 20.14
N GLU A 33 14.45 11.41 21.37
CA GLU A 33 13.18 10.93 21.92
C GLU A 33 12.11 12.03 21.92
N ASP A 34 12.48 13.25 22.34
CA ASP A 34 11.58 14.39 22.31
C ASP A 34 11.15 14.69 20.87
N LYS A 35 12.06 14.64 19.89
CA LYS A 35 11.67 14.87 18.48
C LYS A 35 10.67 13.84 17.96
N ILE A 36 10.82 12.58 18.39
CA ILE A 36 9.97 11.47 17.96
C ILE A 36 8.61 11.52 18.66
N SER A 37 8.57 11.90 19.93
CA SER A 37 7.34 11.98 20.71
C SER A 37 6.36 13.02 20.16
N HIS A 38 6.86 14.05 19.48
CA HIS A 38 6.04 15.07 18.82
C HIS A 38 5.48 14.63 17.46
N CYS A 39 5.86 13.46 16.94
CA CYS A 39 5.37 12.96 15.65
C CYS A 39 4.16 12.03 15.82
N GLU A 40 3.00 12.46 15.29
CA GLU A 40 1.76 11.67 15.29
C GLU A 40 1.80 10.48 14.32
N LEU A 41 2.54 10.61 13.23
CA LEU A 41 2.62 9.60 12.17
C LEU A 41 3.91 8.78 12.29
N VAL A 42 3.77 7.45 12.27
CA VAL A 42 4.90 6.50 12.29
C VAL A 42 5.86 6.73 11.12
N LEU A 43 5.33 7.17 9.96
CA LEU A 43 6.13 7.47 8.79
C LEU A 43 7.13 8.61 9.06
N ASP A 44 6.68 9.66 9.75
CA ASP A 44 7.53 10.81 10.05
C ASP A 44 8.60 10.48 11.09
N GLN A 45 8.27 9.61 12.06
CA GLN A 45 9.25 9.05 12.99
C GLN A 45 10.38 8.32 12.23
N ILE A 46 10.01 7.46 11.27
CA ILE A 46 10.98 6.72 10.45
C ILE A 46 11.87 7.66 9.62
N LYS A 47 11.34 8.77 9.10
CA LYS A 47 12.15 9.77 8.37
C LYS A 47 13.21 10.40 9.27
N ILE A 48 12.83 10.79 10.50
CA ILE A 48 13.76 11.40 11.47
C ILE A 48 14.89 10.41 11.79
N TYR A 49 14.56 9.16 12.09
CA TYR A 49 15.55 8.11 12.35
C TYR A 49 16.50 7.89 11.16
N ASN A 50 15.97 7.85 9.94
CA ASN A 50 16.80 7.67 8.74
C ASN A 50 17.73 8.85 8.48
N SER A 51 17.25 10.08 8.68
CA SER A 51 18.07 11.29 8.56
C SER A 51 19.20 11.27 9.60
N HIS A 52 18.88 10.98 10.86
CA HIS A 52 19.86 10.90 11.93
C HIS A 52 20.92 9.82 11.66
N LEU A 53 20.49 8.62 11.28
CA LEU A 53 21.37 7.50 10.95
C LEU A 53 22.30 7.84 9.77
N TYR A 54 21.78 8.52 8.75
CA TYR A 54 22.58 8.99 7.62
C TYR A 54 23.65 9.99 8.03
N CYS A 55 23.33 10.96 8.89
CA CYS A 55 24.30 11.93 9.41
C CYS A 55 25.44 11.22 10.15
N VAL A 56 25.11 10.33 11.09
CA VAL A 56 26.12 9.60 11.90
C VAL A 56 27.05 8.77 11.01
N ILE A 57 26.49 7.98 10.08
CA ILE A 57 27.30 7.11 9.22
C ILE A 57 28.14 7.94 8.23
N SER A 58 27.62 9.08 7.76
CA SER A 58 28.37 9.99 6.87
C SER A 58 29.56 10.63 7.58
N ILE A 59 29.38 11.08 8.83
CA ILE A 59 30.48 11.62 9.65
C ILE A 59 31.52 10.53 9.91
N LEU A 60 31.07 9.31 10.24
CA LEU A 60 31.97 8.17 10.45
C LEU A 60 32.77 7.83 9.18
N TYR A 61 32.12 7.87 8.02
CA TYR A 61 32.79 7.68 6.72
C TYR A 61 33.87 8.74 6.48
N CYS A 62 33.57 10.03 6.72
CA CYS A 62 34.54 11.11 6.61
C CYS A 62 35.70 10.93 7.58
N TYR A 63 35.44 10.53 8.82
CA TYR A 63 36.47 10.25 9.83
C TYR A 63 37.43 9.16 9.36
N ILE A 64 36.91 8.04 8.85
CA ILE A 64 37.73 6.92 8.34
C ILE A 64 38.55 7.36 7.12
N LYS A 65 37.99 8.22 6.26
CA LYS A 65 38.72 8.81 5.12
C LYS A 65 39.90 9.68 5.57
N VAL A 66 39.72 10.50 6.61
CA VAL A 66 40.80 11.34 7.17
C VAL A 66 41.91 10.49 7.77
N LEU A 67 41.58 9.34 8.37
CA LEU A 67 42.57 8.38 8.87
C LEU A 67 43.39 7.70 7.75
N GLY A 68 43.02 7.88 6.48
CA GLY A 68 43.72 7.26 5.35
C GLY A 68 43.41 5.77 5.16
N VAL A 69 42.34 5.26 5.77
CA VAL A 69 41.92 3.86 5.59
C VAL A 69 41.19 3.71 4.25
N ASN A 70 41.50 2.63 3.52
CA ASN A 70 40.81 2.28 2.28
C ASN A 70 39.33 2.00 2.55
N THR A 71 38.46 2.89 2.08
CA THR A 71 37.02 2.79 2.37
C THR A 71 36.31 1.72 1.58
N ASP A 72 36.86 1.31 0.43
CA ASP A 72 36.18 0.38 -0.48
C ASP A 72 36.16 -1.05 0.09
N GLU A 73 37.20 -1.41 0.84
CA GLU A 73 37.30 -2.67 1.58
C GLU A 73 36.64 -2.59 2.96
N HIS A 74 36.39 -1.37 3.47
CA HIS A 74 35.88 -1.15 4.81
C HIS A 74 34.36 -1.46 4.89
N PRO A 75 33.87 -2.08 5.98
CA PRO A 75 32.45 -2.41 6.17
C PRO A 75 31.51 -1.21 6.16
N ILE A 76 32.03 0.02 6.27
CA ILE A 76 31.24 1.27 6.18
C ILE A 76 30.45 1.37 4.87
N MET A 77 30.96 0.82 3.77
CA MET A 77 30.24 0.81 2.48
C MET A 77 28.97 -0.05 2.55
N LYS A 78 28.97 -1.11 3.37
CA LYS A 78 27.78 -1.92 3.61
C LYS A 78 26.72 -1.11 4.36
N GLU A 79 27.13 -0.33 5.35
CA GLU A 79 26.23 0.55 6.11
C GLU A 79 25.64 1.67 5.24
N LEU A 80 26.45 2.30 4.38
CA LEU A 80 25.95 3.28 3.41
C LEU A 80 24.94 2.67 2.44
N THR A 81 25.21 1.45 1.96
CA THR A 81 24.27 0.72 1.10
C THR A 81 22.98 0.39 1.83
N ARG A 82 23.06 -0.01 3.11
CA ARG A 82 21.90 -0.28 3.96
C ARG A 82 21.03 0.96 4.11
N ILE A 83 21.60 2.11 4.46
CA ILE A 83 20.83 3.37 4.59
C ILE A 83 20.14 3.73 3.26
N LYS A 84 20.87 3.63 2.15
CA LYS A 84 20.31 3.91 0.82
C LYS A 84 19.10 3.04 0.52
N GLN A 85 19.15 1.76 0.88
CA GLN A 85 18.03 0.84 0.73
C GLN A 85 16.85 1.25 1.62
N VAL A 86 17.09 1.56 2.90
CA VAL A 86 16.02 1.97 3.82
C VAL A 86 15.35 3.26 3.35
N MET A 87 16.13 4.28 2.95
CA MET A 87 15.59 5.52 2.38
C MET A 87 14.77 5.28 1.11
N LYS A 88 15.18 4.32 0.27
CA LYS A 88 14.42 3.92 -0.91
C LYS A 88 13.08 3.28 -0.50
N SER A 89 13.10 2.36 0.47
CA SER A 89 11.87 1.73 0.98
C SER A 89 10.90 2.73 1.58
N VAL A 90 11.39 3.75 2.30
CA VAL A 90 10.52 4.83 2.83
C VAL A 90 9.84 5.59 1.69
N LYS A 91 10.59 5.96 0.64
CA LYS A 91 10.03 6.64 -0.54
C LYS A 91 9.01 5.78 -1.28
N GLU A 92 9.27 4.49 -1.45
CA GLU A 92 8.33 3.55 -2.07
C GLU A 92 7.02 3.45 -1.28
N VAL A 93 7.10 3.47 0.06
CA VAL A 93 5.91 3.51 0.94
C VAL A 93 5.14 4.82 0.78
N GLU A 94 5.82 5.96 0.77
CA GLU A 94 5.21 7.28 0.55
C GLU A 94 4.47 7.37 -0.80
N GLU A 95 5.11 6.92 -1.87
CA GLU A 95 4.51 6.87 -3.21
C GLU A 95 3.31 5.92 -3.24
N SER A 96 3.41 4.77 -2.57
CA SER A 96 2.32 3.81 -2.48
C SER A 96 1.10 4.36 -1.75
N LEU A 97 1.31 5.18 -0.70
CA LEU A 97 0.22 5.84 0.03
C LEU A 97 -0.46 6.90 -0.85
N LYS A 98 0.30 7.78 -1.49
CA LYS A 98 -0.24 8.79 -2.42
C LYS A 98 -1.06 8.17 -3.56
N ASN A 99 -0.56 7.07 -4.13
CA ASN A 99 -1.27 6.35 -5.19
C ASN A 99 -2.57 5.67 -4.71
N LYS A 100 -2.67 5.27 -3.44
CA LYS A 100 -3.91 4.74 -2.86
C LYS A 100 -4.93 5.86 -2.68
N ASP A 101 -4.51 6.98 -2.10
CA ASP A 101 -5.37 8.15 -1.89
C ASP A 101 -5.96 8.64 -3.22
N GLU A 102 -5.15 8.71 -4.29
CA GLU A 102 -5.64 9.06 -5.62
C GLU A 102 -6.64 8.06 -6.20
N LYS A 103 -6.42 6.75 -5.99
CA LYS A 103 -7.33 5.71 -6.49
C LYS A 103 -8.65 5.73 -5.74
N ASP A 104 -8.61 5.95 -4.44
CA ASP A 104 -9.79 6.00 -3.59
C ASP A 104 -10.65 7.22 -3.95
N LEU A 105 -10.03 8.38 -4.19
CA LEU A 105 -10.69 9.59 -4.71
C LEU A 105 -11.35 9.34 -6.07
N LYS A 106 -10.60 8.78 -7.04
CA LYS A 106 -11.13 8.44 -8.37
C LYS A 106 -12.29 7.44 -8.28
N SER A 107 -12.21 6.43 -7.40
CA SER A 107 -13.31 5.47 -7.22
C SER A 107 -14.54 6.13 -6.61
N GLN A 108 -14.36 7.08 -5.69
CA GLN A 108 -15.46 7.81 -5.08
C GLN A 108 -16.15 8.73 -6.09
N GLU A 109 -15.39 9.38 -6.97
CA GLU A 109 -15.92 10.18 -8.09
C GLU A 109 -16.69 9.30 -9.08
N GLN A 110 -16.11 8.17 -9.50
CA GLN A 110 -16.78 7.21 -10.39
C GLN A 110 -18.06 6.65 -9.77
N ALA A 111 -18.05 6.33 -8.47
CA ALA A 111 -19.24 5.88 -7.76
C ALA A 111 -20.31 6.97 -7.70
N LYS A 112 -19.93 8.23 -7.44
CA LYS A 112 -20.86 9.39 -7.45
C LYS A 112 -21.49 9.58 -8.83
N GLU A 113 -20.70 9.52 -9.90
CA GLU A 113 -21.18 9.64 -11.28
C GLU A 113 -22.10 8.47 -11.65
N PHE A 114 -21.73 7.24 -11.28
CA PHE A 114 -22.55 6.05 -11.48
C PHE A 114 -23.91 6.20 -10.79
N LEU A 115 -23.93 6.57 -9.51
CA LEU A 115 -25.17 6.77 -8.75
C LEU A 115 -26.03 7.88 -9.37
N GLN A 116 -25.42 8.98 -9.80
CA GLN A 116 -26.15 10.06 -10.48
C GLN A 116 -26.78 9.60 -11.80
N ARG A 117 -26.08 8.79 -12.58
CA ARG A 117 -26.57 8.25 -13.86
C ARG A 117 -27.66 7.19 -13.67
N THR A 118 -27.56 6.33 -12.66
CA THR A 118 -28.52 5.23 -12.44
C THR A 118 -29.77 5.68 -11.71
N LEU A 119 -29.64 6.51 -10.68
CA LEU A 119 -30.77 6.93 -9.84
C LEU A 119 -31.41 8.24 -10.31
N GLY A 120 -30.80 8.95 -11.27
CA GLY A 120 -31.25 10.27 -11.74
C GLY A 120 -31.25 11.35 -10.64
N THR A 121 -30.79 11.00 -9.45
CA THR A 121 -30.72 11.85 -8.27
C THR A 121 -29.33 12.43 -8.25
N LYS A 122 -29.19 13.75 -8.41
CA LYS A 122 -27.91 14.41 -8.11
C LYS A 122 -27.66 14.16 -6.62
N VAL A 123 -26.55 13.55 -6.23
CA VAL A 123 -26.22 13.33 -4.82
C VAL A 123 -25.13 14.31 -4.41
N GLY A 124 -25.50 15.36 -3.68
CA GLY A 124 -24.61 16.41 -3.19
C GLY A 124 -25.35 17.54 -2.48
N ALA A 125 -24.64 18.45 -1.80
CA ALA A 125 -25.21 19.54 -0.99
C ALA A 125 -26.07 20.55 -1.77
N ALA A 126 -26.13 20.46 -3.10
CA ALA A 126 -26.92 21.30 -4.01
C ALA A 126 -28.25 20.64 -4.46
N VAL A 127 -28.80 19.71 -3.68
CA VAL A 127 -30.08 19.08 -3.95
C VAL A 127 -31.19 19.86 -3.25
N THR A 128 -32.00 20.57 -4.03
CA THR A 128 -33.27 21.09 -3.55
C THR A 128 -34.20 19.91 -3.23
N GLU A 129 -34.92 19.98 -2.10
CA GLU A 129 -35.86 18.93 -1.61
C GLU A 129 -36.77 18.38 -2.72
N ASN A 130 -37.18 19.24 -3.66
CA ASN A 130 -38.06 18.93 -4.78
C ASN A 130 -37.46 17.98 -5.85
N MET A 131 -36.15 17.72 -5.83
CA MET A 131 -35.49 16.74 -6.70
C MET A 131 -35.13 15.42 -5.99
N LYS A 132 -35.43 15.28 -4.69
CA LYS A 132 -35.23 14.02 -3.94
C LYS A 132 -36.33 12.99 -4.20
N SER A 133 -37.47 13.42 -4.71
CA SER A 133 -38.58 12.54 -5.05
C SER A 133 -38.39 11.92 -6.45
N PRO A 134 -38.68 10.62 -6.63
CA PRO A 134 -38.58 9.97 -7.93
C PRO A 134 -39.41 10.71 -8.99
N ALA A 135 -38.83 10.89 -10.19
CA ALA A 135 -39.44 11.61 -11.30
C ALA A 135 -40.79 11.01 -11.75
N ILE A 136 -41.02 9.74 -11.45
CA ILE A 136 -42.34 9.11 -11.57
C ILE A 136 -43.08 9.40 -10.26
N SER A 137 -43.85 10.49 -10.27
CA SER A 137 -44.69 10.91 -9.15
C SER A 137 -45.58 9.77 -8.61
N SER A 138 -45.94 9.87 -7.33
CA SER A 138 -46.96 9.03 -6.65
C SER A 138 -48.34 9.04 -7.34
N ALA A 139 -48.56 9.92 -8.33
CA ALA A 139 -49.76 9.92 -9.15
C ALA A 139 -49.84 8.68 -10.06
N ASN A 140 -48.70 8.16 -10.54
CA ASN A 140 -48.65 6.98 -11.42
C ASN A 140 -48.55 5.66 -10.63
N PHE A 141 -48.24 5.71 -9.32
CA PHE A 141 -48.15 4.54 -8.44
C PHE A 141 -49.46 4.22 -7.71
N LYS A 142 -50.58 4.84 -8.11
CA LYS A 142 -51.94 4.45 -7.68
C LYS A 142 -52.47 3.29 -8.52
N GLY A 143 -51.69 2.22 -8.63
CA GLY A 143 -52.17 0.92 -9.06
C GLY A 143 -52.09 -0.01 -7.87
N THR A 144 -53.18 -0.68 -7.52
CA THR A 144 -53.13 -1.82 -6.60
C THR A 144 -52.07 -2.77 -7.13
N HIS A 145 -51.02 -3.02 -6.34
CA HIS A 145 -50.09 -4.13 -6.56
C HIS A 145 -50.90 -5.32 -7.05
N THR A 146 -50.54 -5.92 -8.19
CA THR A 146 -51.01 -7.27 -8.49
C THR A 146 -50.52 -8.11 -7.33
N LYS A 147 -51.44 -8.39 -6.39
CA LYS A 147 -51.26 -9.37 -5.36
C LYS A 147 -50.98 -10.65 -6.15
N PHE A 148 -49.72 -11.06 -6.20
CA PHE A 148 -49.42 -12.45 -6.51
C PHE A 148 -50.27 -13.20 -5.49
N LYS A 149 -51.35 -13.81 -5.96
CA LYS A 149 -51.97 -14.85 -5.17
C LYS A 149 -50.83 -15.81 -4.94
N ASP A 150 -50.54 -16.09 -3.68
CA ASP A 150 -49.99 -17.38 -3.34
C ASP A 150 -51.02 -18.36 -3.90
N GLU A 151 -50.86 -18.78 -5.15
CA GLU A 151 -51.30 -20.10 -5.50
C GLU A 151 -50.50 -20.96 -4.55
N GLU A 152 -51.22 -21.47 -3.56
CA GLU A 152 -50.85 -22.63 -2.79
C GLU A 152 -50.34 -23.61 -3.83
N TRP A 153 -49.02 -23.66 -3.98
CA TRP A 153 -48.41 -24.81 -4.59
C TRP A 153 -48.84 -25.91 -3.65
N GLU A 154 -49.81 -26.73 -4.07
CA GLU A 154 -50.09 -27.94 -3.35
C GLU A 154 -48.74 -28.63 -3.24
N THR A 155 -48.24 -28.66 -2.01
CA THR A 155 -47.15 -29.52 -1.66
C THR A 155 -47.73 -30.89 -1.86
N SER A 156 -47.54 -31.44 -3.06
CA SER A 156 -47.76 -32.85 -3.30
C SER A 156 -46.85 -33.56 -2.30
N GLU A 157 -47.42 -33.90 -1.14
CA GLU A 157 -46.78 -34.69 -0.11
C GLU A 157 -46.54 -36.06 -0.71
N LYS A 158 -45.41 -36.21 -1.39
CA LYS A 158 -44.80 -37.52 -1.52
C LYS A 158 -44.17 -37.82 -0.16
N PRO A 159 -44.59 -38.90 0.51
CA PRO A 159 -44.21 -39.15 1.89
C PRO A 159 -42.70 -39.38 1.95
N TYR A 160 -42.01 -38.53 2.70
CA TYR A 160 -40.65 -38.83 3.16
C TYR A 160 -40.75 -39.91 4.23
N ILE A 161 -40.16 -41.07 3.93
CA ILE A 161 -39.98 -42.15 4.92
C ILE A 161 -38.97 -41.66 5.97
N ALA A 162 -39.46 -41.35 7.17
CA ALA A 162 -38.64 -41.18 8.34
C ALA A 162 -38.30 -42.56 8.93
N ALA A 163 -37.13 -43.10 8.57
CA ALA A 163 -36.53 -44.21 9.31
C ALA A 163 -35.63 -43.63 10.42
N SER A 164 -36.19 -43.52 11.62
CA SER A 164 -35.42 -43.41 12.85
C SER A 164 -34.65 -44.72 13.07
N GLY A 165 -33.33 -44.66 13.12
CA GLY A 165 -32.48 -45.81 13.39
C GLY A 165 -31.12 -45.38 13.95
N SER A 166 -31.00 -45.46 15.26
CA SER A 166 -29.78 -45.31 16.07
C SER A 166 -28.57 -46.11 15.54
N LYS A 167 -27.35 -45.56 15.66
CA LYS A 167 -26.26 -46.10 16.51
C LYS A 167 -24.90 -45.42 16.29
N SER A 168 -24.33 -44.97 17.40
CA SER A 168 -22.98 -45.29 17.90
C SER A 168 -21.78 -45.23 16.94
N GLY A 169 -20.88 -44.29 17.26
CA GLY A 169 -19.45 -44.57 17.45
C GLY A 169 -18.57 -44.54 16.22
N ASN A 170 -17.57 -43.66 16.22
CA ASN A 170 -16.41 -43.85 15.36
C ASN A 170 -15.13 -43.65 16.16
N ALA A 171 -14.35 -44.72 16.22
CA ALA A 171 -13.02 -44.75 16.80
C ALA A 171 -11.98 -44.79 15.66
N SER A 172 -10.94 -43.97 15.84
CA SER A 172 -9.54 -44.25 15.51
C SER A 172 -8.97 -43.98 14.11
N LYS A 173 -7.87 -43.20 14.16
CA LYS A 173 -6.59 -43.31 13.42
C LYS A 173 -6.55 -42.92 11.94
N SER A 174 -5.45 -42.40 11.36
CA SER A 174 -4.25 -41.67 11.80
C SER A 174 -3.36 -41.44 10.57
N ARG A 175 -2.75 -40.25 10.46
CA ARG A 175 -1.33 -39.98 10.10
C ARG A 175 -0.71 -40.53 8.78
N ALA A 176 -0.46 -39.56 7.87
CA ALA A 176 0.75 -39.26 7.08
C ALA A 176 1.57 -40.34 6.35
N THR A 177 1.85 -40.12 5.05
CA THR A 177 3.19 -40.32 4.43
C THR A 177 3.40 -39.43 3.19
N LYS A 178 4.69 -39.16 2.93
CA LYS A 178 5.40 -38.26 2.00
C LYS A 178 5.75 -38.97 0.68
N ALA A 179 5.81 -38.25 -0.47
CA ALA A 179 6.86 -38.33 -1.51
C ALA A 179 6.47 -37.77 -2.92
N THR A 180 7.20 -36.74 -3.36
CA THR A 180 7.79 -36.45 -4.69
C THR A 180 7.19 -37.05 -5.99
N THR A 181 6.92 -36.21 -7.00
CA THR A 181 7.69 -36.10 -8.29
C THR A 181 7.12 -35.05 -9.26
N LYS A 182 8.02 -34.43 -10.04
CA LYS A 182 7.81 -33.44 -11.13
C LYS A 182 7.01 -34.01 -12.31
N SER A 183 6.25 -33.16 -13.00
CA SER A 183 6.31 -33.07 -14.48
C SER A 183 5.66 -31.78 -14.99
N ASN A 184 6.01 -31.45 -16.23
CA ASN A 184 6.05 -30.14 -16.86
C ASN A 184 5.00 -30.10 -17.98
N SER A 185 4.22 -29.03 -18.16
CA SER A 185 3.74 -28.58 -19.49
C SER A 185 2.91 -27.29 -19.41
N LYS A 186 3.36 -26.27 -20.15
CA LYS A 186 2.60 -25.07 -20.53
C LYS A 186 1.44 -25.45 -21.46
N PRO A 187 0.32 -24.70 -21.44
CA PRO A 187 -0.51 -24.54 -22.63
C PRO A 187 -0.30 -23.14 -23.22
N SER A 188 0.30 -23.10 -24.42
CA SER A 188 0.29 -21.94 -25.31
C SER A 188 -1.06 -21.84 -26.02
N GLY A 189 -1.83 -20.78 -25.75
CA GLY A 189 -3.03 -20.44 -26.52
C GLY A 189 -2.85 -19.09 -27.20
N LYS A 190 -2.20 -19.05 -28.37
CA LYS A 190 -2.21 -17.86 -29.24
C LYS A 190 -3.54 -17.84 -29.98
N VAL A 191 -4.44 -16.92 -29.60
CA VAL A 191 -5.66 -16.63 -30.37
C VAL A 191 -5.26 -15.74 -31.56
N THR A 192 -5.47 -16.24 -32.76
CA THR A 192 -5.20 -15.57 -34.05
C THR A 192 -6.35 -14.62 -34.39
N LYS A 193 -6.02 -13.40 -34.86
CA LYS A 193 -7.00 -12.38 -35.29
C LYS A 193 -7.57 -12.71 -36.68
N PRO A 194 -8.84 -12.43 -36.98
CA PRO A 194 -9.44 -12.69 -38.28
C PRO A 194 -8.97 -11.70 -39.34
N ARG A 195 -8.64 -12.24 -40.52
CA ARG A 195 -8.20 -11.54 -41.73
C ARG A 195 -9.42 -10.94 -42.45
N ASN A 196 -9.52 -9.62 -42.44
CA ASN A 196 -10.56 -8.90 -43.17
C ASN A 196 -10.12 -8.69 -44.63
N GLY A 197 -10.96 -9.10 -45.58
CA GLY A 197 -10.69 -9.02 -47.01
C GLY A 197 -11.88 -8.46 -47.79
N ARG A 198 -11.58 -7.37 -48.51
CA ARG A 198 -12.23 -6.80 -49.70
C ARG A 198 -13.61 -6.15 -49.55
N ARG A 199 -13.63 -4.85 -49.77
CA ARG A 199 -14.10 -4.27 -51.05
C ARG A 199 -13.19 -3.12 -51.45
#